data_AF-A0A848NRM8-F1
#
_entry.id   AF-A0A848NRM8-F1
#
_cell.length_a   1.000
_cell.length_b   1.000
_cell.length_c   1.000
_cell.angle_alpha   90.00
_cell.angle_beta   90.00
_cell.angle_gamma   90.00
#
_symmetry.space_group_name_H-M   'P 1'
#
loop_
_entity.id
_entity.type
_entity.pdbx_description
1 polymer ?
#
loop_
_entity_poly.entity_id
_entity_poly.type
_entity_poly.pdbx_seq_one_letter_code
_entity_poly.pdbx_strand_id
1 'polypeptide(L)'
;SLINSPPSRSIWLSAFPRLAGVKNGDYLPLRRLQEATGLDGGQKLRDVLAAAEREGLLLIDRGATPASYRATYALERQVTLFAAD
;
A
#
# COMPACT_ATOMS: atom_id res chain seq x y z
N SER A 1 -15.81 -16.51 2.83
CA SER A 1 -16.39 -15.64 3.86
C SER A 1 -15.59 -14.34 3.91
N LEU A 2 -16.12 -13.25 3.34
CA LEU A 2 -15.44 -11.94 3.21
C LEU A 2 -15.78 -10.97 4.36
N ILE A 3 -16.56 -11.41 5.35
CA ILE A 3 -17.22 -10.52 6.33
C ILE A 3 -16.29 -10.06 7.48
N ASN A 4 -15.13 -10.70 7.68
CA ASN A 4 -14.22 -10.39 8.80
C ASN A 4 -12.79 -9.99 8.40
N SER A 5 -12.58 -9.55 7.15
CA SER A 5 -11.29 -8.95 6.81
C SER A 5 -11.20 -7.56 7.44
N PRO A 6 -10.11 -7.19 8.14
CA PRO A 6 -9.95 -5.84 8.67
C PRO A 6 -10.15 -4.80 7.54
N PRO A 7 -10.70 -3.61 7.83
CA PRO A 7 -10.96 -2.58 6.81
C PRO A 7 -9.74 -2.26 5.93
N SER A 8 -8.52 -2.43 6.45
CA SER A 8 -7.27 -2.26 5.70
C SER A 8 -7.09 -3.30 4.59
N ARG A 9 -7.48 -4.55 4.79
CA ARG A 9 -7.29 -5.62 3.79
C ARG A 9 -8.15 -5.42 2.56
N SER A 10 -9.42 -5.04 2.72
CA SER A 10 -10.29 -4.74 1.57
C SER A 10 -9.81 -3.52 0.79
N ILE A 11 -9.32 -2.49 1.49
CA ILE A 11 -8.69 -1.31 0.85
C ILE A 11 -7.49 -1.74 0.01
N TRP A 12 -6.57 -2.54 0.55
CA TRP A 12 -5.39 -3.00 -0.18
C TRP A 12 -5.74 -3.89 -1.38
N LEU A 13 -6.73 -4.77 -1.26
CA LEU A 13 -7.22 -5.56 -2.39
C LEU A 13 -7.69 -4.68 -3.55
N SER A 14 -8.37 -3.56 -3.26
CA SER A 14 -8.75 -2.57 -4.29
C SER A 14 -7.60 -1.69 -4.79
N ALA A 15 -6.53 -1.55 -3.98
CA ALA A 15 -5.38 -0.72 -4.29
C ALA A 15 -4.36 -1.42 -5.20
N PHE A 16 -4.19 -2.75 -5.08
CA PHE A 16 -3.18 -3.49 -5.83
C PHE A 16 -3.25 -3.28 -7.36
N PRO A 17 -4.43 -3.32 -8.01
CA PRO A 17 -4.51 -3.06 -9.46
C PRO A 17 -4.02 -1.65 -9.83
N ARG A 18 -4.27 -0.64 -8.98
CA ARG A 18 -3.81 0.75 -9.19
C ARG A 18 -2.32 0.93 -8.96
N LEU A 19 -1.67 -0.04 -8.32
CA LEU A 19 -0.23 -0.09 -8.12
C LEU A 19 0.47 -0.97 -9.16
N ALA A 20 -0.21 -1.37 -10.24
CA ALA A 20 0.39 -2.12 -11.34
C ALA A 20 1.75 -1.54 -11.78
N GLY A 21 2.70 -2.44 -12.02
CA GLY A 21 4.07 -2.10 -12.42
C GLY A 21 5.02 -1.70 -11.28
N VAL A 22 4.55 -1.55 -10.04
CA VAL A 22 5.43 -1.31 -8.88
C VAL A 22 6.36 -2.50 -8.66
N LYS A 23 7.66 -2.21 -8.52
CA LYS A 23 8.74 -3.16 -8.29
C LYS A 23 9.30 -3.06 -6.89
N ASN A 24 9.87 -4.15 -6.39
CA ASN A 24 10.58 -4.14 -5.12
C ASN A 24 11.67 -3.06 -5.14
N GLY A 25 11.65 -2.24 -4.10
CA GLY A 25 12.61 -1.17 -3.92
C GLY A 25 12.20 0.17 -4.49
N ASP A 26 11.11 0.24 -5.27
CA ASP A 26 10.55 1.50 -5.77
C ASP A 26 10.13 2.41 -4.62
N TYR A 27 10.43 3.70 -4.77
CA TYR A 27 9.86 4.73 -3.93
C TYR A 27 8.42 5.04 -4.38
N LEU A 28 7.50 5.00 -3.42
CA LEU A 28 6.09 5.31 -3.60
C LEU A 28 5.79 6.66 -2.92
N PRO A 29 5.60 7.74 -3.71
CA PRO A 29 5.14 9.00 -3.14
C PRO A 29 3.82 8.83 -2.39
N LEU A 30 3.62 9.58 -1.31
CA LEU A 30 2.37 9.53 -0.53
C LEU A 30 1.13 9.69 -1.43
N ARG A 31 1.20 10.58 -2.42
CA ARG A 31 0.12 10.78 -3.41
C ARG A 31 -0.26 9.51 -4.15
N ARG A 32 0.71 8.70 -4.58
CA ARG A 32 0.43 7.44 -5.28
C ARG A 32 -0.29 6.44 -4.37
N LEU A 33 0.06 6.42 -3.08
CA LEU A 33 -0.61 5.59 -2.08
C LEU A 33 -2.02 6.10 -1.76
N GLN A 34 -2.22 7.42 -1.72
CA GLN A 34 -3.54 8.05 -1.56
C GLN A 34 -4.46 7.66 -2.73
N GLU A 35 -3.99 7.83 -3.96
CA GLU A 35 -4.72 7.48 -5.19
C GLU A 35 -5.04 5.97 -5.25
N ALA A 36 -4.09 5.11 -4.90
CA ALA A 36 -4.31 3.67 -4.88
C ALA A 36 -5.35 3.25 -3.84
N THR A 37 -5.26 3.79 -2.62
CA THR A 37 -6.17 3.45 -1.51
C THR A 37 -7.50 4.20 -1.56
N GLY A 38 -7.61 5.28 -2.34
CA GLY A 38 -8.76 6.18 -2.36
C GLY A 38 -8.91 7.00 -1.08
N LEU A 39 -7.81 7.24 -0.35
CA LEU A 39 -7.82 7.96 0.93
C LEU A 39 -6.97 9.23 0.83
N ASP A 40 -7.59 10.39 1.05
CA ASP A 40 -6.89 11.69 0.93
C ASP A 40 -5.93 11.99 2.09
N GLY A 41 -5.98 11.24 3.20
CA GLY A 41 -5.10 11.48 4.35
C GLY A 41 -5.69 11.09 5.70
N GLY A 42 -5.19 11.74 6.75
CA GLY A 42 -5.70 11.60 8.11
C GLY A 42 -5.39 10.26 8.79
N GLN A 43 -6.11 9.96 9.87
CA GLN A 43 -5.86 8.78 10.70
C GLN A 43 -6.07 7.47 9.92
N LYS A 44 -7.13 7.42 9.10
CA LYS A 44 -7.46 6.22 8.33
C LYS A 44 -6.35 5.83 7.34
N LEU A 45 -5.78 6.80 6.62
CA LEU A 45 -4.64 6.51 5.74
C LEU A 45 -3.43 6.03 6.56
N ARG A 46 -3.12 6.70 7.68
CA ARG A 46 -2.03 6.28 8.56
C ARG A 46 -2.18 4.84 9.05
N ASP A 47 -3.39 4.45 9.44
CA ASP A 47 -3.68 3.08 9.90
C ASP A 47 -3.53 2.05 8.78
N VAL A 48 -3.98 2.39 7.56
CA VAL A 48 -3.84 1.52 6.38
C VAL A 48 -2.38 1.34 5.98
N LEU A 49 -1.58 2.40 6.02
CA LEU A 49 -0.15 2.35 5.70
C LEU A 49 0.65 1.63 6.79
N ALA A 50 0.30 1.84 8.08
CA ALA A 50 0.91 1.11 9.19
C ALA A 50 0.53 -0.39 9.18
N ALA A 51 -0.69 -0.74 8.73
CA ALA A 51 -1.06 -2.14 8.49
C ALA A 51 -0.20 -2.76 7.38
N ALA A 52 -0.03 -2.06 6.25
CA ALA A 52 0.83 -2.51 5.16
C ALA A 52 2.30 -2.69 5.58
N GLU A 53 2.83 -1.80 6.43
CA GLU A 53 4.17 -1.96 6.97
C GLU A 53 4.27 -3.21 7.87
N ARG A 54 3.31 -3.44 8.76
CA ARG A 54 3.26 -4.65 9.62
C ARG A 54 3.11 -5.93 8.81
N GLU A 55 2.38 -5.88 7.70
CA GLU A 55 2.21 -6.98 6.75
C GLU A 55 3.42 -7.12 5.78
N GLY A 56 4.41 -6.24 5.89
CA GLY A 56 5.64 -6.28 5.11
C GLY A 56 5.49 -5.81 3.67
N LEU A 57 4.40 -5.15 3.30
CA LEU A 57 4.18 -4.60 1.94
C LEU A 57 4.97 -3.31 1.70
N LEU A 58 5.14 -2.50 2.74
CA LEU A 58 5.84 -1.22 2.68
C LEU A 58 6.94 -1.16 3.72
N LEU A 59 8.02 -0.46 3.38
CA LEU A 59 8.94 0.11 4.37
C LEU A 59 8.64 1.60 4.48
N ILE A 60 8.44 2.10 5.70
CA ILE A 60 8.23 3.53 5.95
C ILE A 60 9.54 4.11 6.49
N ASP A 61 10.18 4.95 5.67
CA ASP A 61 11.29 5.77 6.14
C ASP A 61 10.73 7.02 6.83
N ARG A 62 10.74 6.96 8.17
CA ARG A 62 10.30 8.05 9.05
C ARG A 62 11.37 9.11 9.27
N GLY A 63 12.61 8.89 8.84
CA GLY A 63 13.70 9.87 8.91
C GLY A 63 13.61 10.92 7.80
N ALA A 64 12.94 10.59 6.69
CA ALA A 64 12.64 11.51 5.61
C ALA A 64 11.48 12.47 5.97
N THR A 65 11.58 13.74 5.56
CA THR A 65 10.49 14.72 5.66
C THR A 65 10.17 15.28 4.27
N PRO A 66 8.99 14.98 3.69
CA PRO A 66 7.94 14.10 4.23
C PRO A 66 8.38 12.63 4.28
N ALA A 67 7.69 11.82 5.08
CA ALA A 67 7.95 10.38 5.17
C ALA A 67 7.94 9.74 3.77
N SER A 68 8.89 8.86 3.51
CA SER A 68 8.97 8.14 2.24
C SER A 68 8.56 6.69 2.41
N TYR A 69 7.98 6.12 1.36
CA TYR A 69 7.49 4.74 1.37
C TYR A 69 8.21 3.96 0.29
N ARG A 70 8.69 2.78 0.62
CA ARG A 70 9.38 1.90 -0.31
C ARG A 70 8.63 0.59 -0.47
N ALA A 71 8.43 0.17 -1.71
CA ALA A 71 7.82 -1.11 -2.03
C ALA A 71 8.74 -2.27 -1.62
N THR A 72 8.16 -3.35 -1.10
CA THR A 72 8.87 -4.60 -0.85
C THR A 72 8.54 -5.65 -1.89
N TYR A 73 9.27 -6.76 -1.86
CA TYR A 73 8.92 -7.97 -2.62
C TYR A 73 7.50 -8.48 -2.34
N ALA A 74 6.99 -8.31 -1.12
CA ALA A 74 5.63 -8.73 -0.80
C ALA A 74 4.61 -7.88 -1.58
N LEU A 75 4.81 -6.56 -1.66
CA LEU A 75 3.94 -5.69 -2.45
C LEU A 75 4.04 -5.99 -3.95
N GLU A 76 5.24 -6.14 -4.50
CA GLU A 76 5.42 -6.50 -5.92
C GLU A 76 4.67 -7.81 -6.25
N ARG A 77 4.76 -8.81 -5.37
CA ARG A 77 4.03 -10.08 -5.54
C ARG A 77 2.51 -9.87 -5.53
N GLN A 78 1.96 -9.10 -4.59
CA GLN A 78 0.53 -8.82 -4.55
C GLN A 78 0.09 -8.06 -5.80
N VAL A 79 0.80 -7.00 -6.18
CA VAL A 79 0.52 -6.21 -7.38
C VAL A 79 0.53 -7.11 -8.62
N THR A 80 1.51 -8.01 -8.76
CA THR A 80 1.57 -8.93 -9.90
C THR A 80 0.41 -9.93 -9.91
N LEU A 81 -0.02 -10.40 -8.73
CA LEU A 81 -1.15 -11.33 -8.61
C LEU A 81 -2.52 -10.67 -8.89
N PHE A 82 -2.64 -9.37 -8.65
CA PHE A 82 -3.89 -8.61 -8.76
C PHE A 82 -3.90 -7.59 -9.92
N ALA A 83 -2.80 -7.45 -10.65
CA ALA A 83 -2.78 -6.79 -11.94
C ALA A 83 -3.53 -7.70 -12.92
N ALA A 84 -4.81 -7.42 -13.13
CA ALA A 84 -5.60 -8.07 -14.16
C ALA A 84 -4.93 -7.86 -15.54
N ASP A 85 -5.04 -8.87 -16.41
CA ASP A 85 -4.74 -8.75 -17.85
C ASP A 85 -5.46 -7.55 -18.50
#